data_AF-A0A3C0GR57-F1
#
_entry.id   AF-A0A3C0GR57-F1
#
_cell.length_a   1.000
_cell.length_b   1.000
_cell.length_c   1.000
_cell.angle_alpha   90.00
_cell.angle_beta   90.00
_cell.angle_gamma   90.00
#
_symmetry.space_group_name_H-M   'P 1'
#
loop_
_entity.id
_entity.type
_entity.pdbx_description
1 polymer ?
#
loop_
_entity_poly.entity_id
_entity_poly.type
_entity_poly.pdbx_seq_one_letter_code
_entity_poly.pdbx_strand_id
1 'polypeptide(L)'
;MSELDYNAFYRLLAAEVRASTDVGQSMRTLLAWGDQRSPHPSWAVLKELDCSVESAGLGKWLTRVLRRAPCPFPVRAIYFGLGERATRAGVEFADLYFGLLSHYEPADKACEWLWRNPSHYPDKAYLGSATLKAAGVICNEDEVTGLGTPGHVVFALSFATLLLRASLDGSIHQLLGAVEPVGVVVGFDSGDLLRLGELHSDGFQPTVGAMT
;
A
#
# COMPACT_ATOMS: atom_id res chain seq x y z
N MET A 1 10.72 24.87 -3.01
CA MET A 1 9.45 24.17 -2.66
C MET A 1 9.65 23.61 -1.26
N SER A 2 8.73 23.84 -0.32
CA SER A 2 8.85 23.19 0.99
C SER A 2 8.59 21.70 0.81
N GLU A 3 9.50 20.87 1.29
CA GLU A 3 9.32 19.43 1.38
C GLU A 3 8.05 19.12 2.20
N LEU A 4 7.26 18.14 1.77
CA LEU A 4 6.08 17.72 2.53
C LEU A 4 6.52 17.16 3.89
N ASP A 5 5.77 17.50 4.95
CA ASP A 5 5.93 16.83 6.24
C ASP A 5 5.32 15.42 6.17
N TYR A 6 6.14 14.46 5.72
CA TYR A 6 5.75 13.06 5.60
C TYR A 6 5.36 12.43 6.94
N ASN A 7 5.92 12.89 8.06
CA ASN A 7 5.50 12.42 9.39
C ASN A 7 4.06 12.84 9.70
N ALA A 8 3.66 14.06 9.32
CA ALA A 8 2.27 14.49 9.43
C ALA A 8 1.35 13.72 8.46
N PHE A 9 1.82 13.42 7.25
CA PHE A 9 1.10 12.56 6.31
C PHE A 9 0.88 11.15 6.88
N TYR A 10 1.91 10.48 7.39
CA TYR A 10 1.80 9.13 7.94
C TYR A 10 0.87 9.06 9.15
N ARG A 11 0.85 10.10 10.00
CA ARG A 11 -0.12 10.21 11.09
C ARG A 11 -1.56 10.34 10.59
N LEU A 12 -1.77 11.14 9.53
CA LEU A 12 -3.10 11.28 8.93
C LEU A 12 -3.53 9.97 8.25
N LEU A 13 -2.66 9.33 7.49
CA LEU A 13 -2.92 8.04 6.86
C LEU A 13 -3.26 6.98 7.93
N ALA A 14 -2.56 6.95 9.06
CA ALA A 14 -2.88 6.05 10.17
C ALA A 14 -4.28 6.29 10.76
N ALA A 15 -4.70 7.55 10.86
CA ALA A 15 -6.04 7.90 11.31
C ALA A 15 -7.10 7.40 10.31
N GLU A 16 -6.88 7.64 9.02
CA GLU A 16 -7.78 7.17 7.96
C GLU A 16 -7.87 5.63 7.93
N VAL A 17 -6.77 4.90 8.01
CA VAL A 17 -6.78 3.42 8.06
C VAL A 17 -7.62 2.86 9.20
N ARG A 18 -7.58 3.51 10.37
CA ARG A 18 -8.32 3.09 11.55
C ARG A 18 -9.81 3.41 11.46
N ALA A 19 -10.16 4.57 10.89
CA ALA A 19 -11.51 5.10 10.92
C ALA A 19 -12.29 4.91 9.60
N SER A 20 -11.62 4.58 8.50
CA SER A 20 -12.22 4.58 7.18
C SER A 20 -13.32 3.54 7.06
N THR A 21 -14.46 4.00 6.56
CA THR A 21 -15.59 3.19 6.09
C THR A 21 -15.82 3.40 4.58
N ASP A 22 -15.08 4.32 3.96
CA ASP A 22 -15.16 4.70 2.56
C ASP A 22 -13.75 5.10 2.08
N VAL A 23 -13.15 4.23 1.27
CA VAL A 23 -11.82 4.43 0.68
C VAL A 23 -11.76 5.72 -0.15
N GLY A 24 -12.81 6.02 -0.92
CA GLY A 24 -12.85 7.21 -1.76
C GLY A 24 -12.87 8.49 -0.94
N GLN A 25 -13.62 8.52 0.17
CA GLN A 25 -13.61 9.66 1.08
C GLN A 25 -12.25 9.85 1.77
N SER A 26 -11.63 8.78 2.25
CA SER A 26 -10.30 8.83 2.85
C SER A 26 -9.23 9.31 1.86
N MET A 27 -9.27 8.84 0.60
CA MET A 27 -8.40 9.33 -0.47
C MET A 27 -8.59 10.83 -0.70
N ARG A 28 -9.83 11.33 -0.77
CA ARG A 28 -10.08 12.78 -0.89
C ARG A 28 -9.48 13.59 0.26
N THR A 29 -9.59 13.10 1.50
CA THR A 29 -8.99 13.73 2.68
C THR A 29 -7.47 13.83 2.55
N LEU A 30 -6.81 12.74 2.18
CA LEU A 30 -5.34 12.66 2.07
C LEU A 30 -4.81 13.52 0.91
N LEU A 31 -5.50 13.53 -0.23
CA LEU A 31 -5.13 14.39 -1.37
C LEU A 31 -5.38 15.88 -1.08
N ALA A 32 -6.45 16.22 -0.34
CA ALA A 32 -6.67 17.60 0.10
C ALA A 32 -5.58 18.08 1.07
N TRP A 33 -5.08 17.20 1.94
CA TRP A 33 -3.95 17.51 2.82
C TRP A 33 -2.68 17.83 2.03
N GLY A 34 -2.40 17.07 0.96
CA GLY A 34 -1.25 17.28 0.08
C GLY A 34 -1.35 18.61 -0.68
N ASP A 35 -2.52 18.87 -1.27
CA ASP A 35 -2.83 20.10 -2.01
C ASP A 35 -2.69 21.37 -1.14
N GLN A 36 -3.12 21.32 0.12
CA GLN A 36 -2.93 22.44 1.05
C GLN A 36 -1.46 22.77 1.35
N ARG A 37 -0.56 21.78 1.28
CA ARG A 37 0.85 21.92 1.67
C ARG A 37 1.78 22.15 0.49
N SER A 38 1.43 21.59 -0.66
CA SER A 38 2.14 21.77 -1.91
C SER A 38 1.12 21.93 -3.04
N PRO A 39 0.47 23.11 -3.19
CA PRO A 39 -0.57 23.32 -4.19
C PRO A 39 -0.10 23.01 -5.60
N HIS A 40 -0.91 22.24 -6.34
CA HIS A 40 -0.59 21.84 -7.71
C HIS A 40 -1.86 21.39 -8.47
N PRO A 41 -2.04 21.73 -9.76
CA PRO A 41 -3.21 21.32 -10.54
C PRO A 41 -3.44 19.80 -10.58
N SER A 42 -2.37 19.01 -10.56
CA SER A 42 -2.47 17.54 -10.57
C SER A 42 -3.25 16.97 -9.38
N TRP A 43 -3.32 17.65 -8.22
CA TRP A 43 -4.12 17.16 -7.11
C TRP A 43 -5.60 17.10 -7.44
N ALA A 44 -6.11 18.06 -8.22
CA ALA A 44 -7.49 18.01 -8.68
C ALA A 44 -7.72 16.80 -9.60
N VAL A 45 -6.79 16.53 -10.52
CA VAL A 45 -6.88 15.38 -11.43
C VAL A 45 -6.80 14.05 -10.66
N LEU A 46 -5.92 13.94 -9.66
CA LEU A 46 -5.81 12.75 -8.81
C LEU A 46 -7.09 12.46 -8.01
N LYS A 47 -7.81 13.49 -7.55
CA LYS A 47 -9.07 13.34 -6.80
C LYS A 47 -10.21 12.74 -7.64
N GLU A 48 -10.13 12.84 -8.97
CA GLU A 48 -11.12 12.31 -9.90
C GLU A 48 -10.83 10.86 -10.34
N LEU A 49 -9.71 10.27 -9.93
CA LEU A 49 -9.40 8.88 -10.26
C LEU A 49 -10.38 7.92 -9.58
N ASP A 50 -11.05 7.08 -10.37
CA ASP A 50 -11.91 6.03 -9.87
C ASP A 50 -11.09 4.91 -9.21
N CYS A 51 -11.21 4.81 -7.90
CA CYS A 51 -10.54 3.83 -7.06
C CYS A 51 -11.39 2.56 -6.85
N SER A 52 -12.68 2.59 -7.22
CA SER A 52 -13.66 1.57 -6.82
C SER A 52 -13.46 0.21 -7.53
N VAL A 53 -12.99 0.24 -8.78
CA VAL A 53 -12.79 -0.96 -9.60
C VAL A 53 -11.78 -1.91 -8.95
N GLU A 54 -10.68 -1.37 -8.42
CA GLU A 54 -9.61 -2.17 -7.82
C GLU A 54 -9.98 -2.68 -6.43
N SER A 55 -10.79 -1.92 -5.66
CA SER A 55 -11.35 -2.39 -4.39
C SER A 55 -12.18 -3.66 -4.53
N ALA A 56 -12.95 -3.80 -5.62
CA ALA A 56 -13.70 -5.03 -5.88
C ALA A 56 -12.83 -6.21 -6.36
N GLY A 57 -11.63 -5.92 -6.88
CA GLY A 57 -10.74 -6.90 -7.52
C GLY A 57 -9.66 -7.48 -6.60
N LEU A 58 -9.25 -6.75 -5.56
CA LEU A 58 -8.05 -7.10 -4.78
C LEU A 58 -8.16 -8.46 -4.08
N GLY A 59 -9.28 -8.75 -3.40
CA GLY A 59 -9.47 -10.04 -2.72
C GLY A 59 -9.39 -11.24 -3.68
N LYS A 60 -9.91 -11.09 -4.91
CA LYS A 60 -9.80 -12.11 -5.97
C LYS A 60 -8.36 -12.26 -6.46
N TRP A 61 -7.63 -11.14 -6.61
CA TRP A 61 -6.22 -11.15 -6.97
C TRP A 61 -5.38 -11.87 -5.90
N LEU A 62 -5.54 -11.51 -4.62
CA LEU A 62 -4.87 -12.16 -3.49
C LEU A 62 -5.14 -13.66 -3.46
N THR A 63 -6.41 -14.05 -3.54
CA THR A 63 -6.82 -15.45 -3.54
C THR A 63 -6.16 -16.23 -4.67
N ARG A 64 -6.11 -15.66 -5.88
CA ARG A 64 -5.47 -16.28 -7.04
C ARG A 64 -3.96 -16.42 -6.84
N VAL A 65 -3.28 -15.39 -6.33
CA VAL A 65 -1.84 -15.42 -6.07
C VAL A 65 -1.51 -16.51 -5.05
N LEU A 66 -2.21 -16.52 -3.92
CA LEU A 66 -2.01 -17.47 -2.82
C LEU A 66 -2.25 -18.93 -3.23
N ARG A 67 -3.29 -19.20 -4.04
CA ARG A 67 -3.57 -20.56 -4.53
C ARG A 67 -2.53 -21.06 -5.53
N ARG A 68 -2.01 -20.18 -6.39
CA ARG A 68 -1.06 -20.55 -7.44
C ARG A 68 0.32 -20.86 -6.87
N ALA A 69 0.73 -20.14 -5.83
CA ALA A 69 2.08 -20.20 -5.28
C ALA A 69 2.02 -20.25 -3.75
N PRO A 70 1.59 -21.39 -3.17
CA PRO A 70 1.50 -21.55 -1.73
C PRO A 70 2.87 -21.34 -1.05
N CYS A 71 2.84 -20.82 0.16
CA CYS A 71 4.05 -20.56 0.93
C CYS A 71 4.72 -21.86 1.39
N PRO A 72 6.06 -22.01 1.28
CA PRO A 72 6.76 -23.20 1.77
C PRO A 72 7.01 -23.19 3.29
N PHE A 73 6.57 -22.15 4.01
CA PHE A 73 6.75 -22.01 5.46
C PHE A 73 5.51 -21.40 6.14
N PRO A 74 5.36 -21.55 7.47
CA PRO A 74 4.32 -20.88 8.23
C PRO A 74 4.43 -19.36 8.07
N VAL A 75 3.38 -18.74 7.53
CA VAL A 75 3.34 -17.30 7.29
C VAL A 75 3.15 -16.56 8.61
N ARG A 76 4.01 -15.58 8.88
CA ARG A 76 3.92 -14.68 10.04
C ARG A 76 3.71 -13.23 9.65
N ALA A 77 4.10 -12.84 8.44
CA ALA A 77 3.75 -11.54 7.90
C ALA A 77 3.50 -11.56 6.39
N ILE A 78 2.82 -10.52 5.94
CA ILE A 78 2.65 -10.13 4.56
C ILE A 78 3.33 -8.79 4.35
N TYR A 79 4.14 -8.70 3.31
CA TYR A 79 4.63 -7.43 2.78
C TYR A 79 3.93 -7.11 1.47
N PHE A 80 3.31 -5.94 1.41
CA PHE A 80 2.74 -5.35 0.22
C PHE A 80 3.67 -4.26 -0.29
N GLY A 81 4.55 -4.62 -1.22
CA GLY A 81 5.51 -3.69 -1.77
C GLY A 81 4.91 -2.81 -2.87
N LEU A 82 5.31 -1.55 -2.89
CA LEU A 82 5.11 -0.60 -3.98
C LEU A 82 6.39 -0.61 -4.82
N GLY A 83 6.42 -1.49 -5.81
CA GLY A 83 7.57 -1.66 -6.67
C GLY A 83 7.57 -0.64 -7.81
N GLU A 84 8.74 -0.10 -8.13
CA GLU A 84 8.93 0.85 -9.21
C GLU A 84 8.71 0.19 -10.58
N ARG A 85 7.92 0.85 -11.42
CA ARG A 85 7.58 0.44 -12.79
C ARG A 85 7.66 1.64 -13.71
N ALA A 86 7.79 1.38 -15.01
CA ALA A 86 7.77 2.42 -16.03
C ALA A 86 6.80 2.08 -17.16
N THR A 87 6.18 3.12 -17.72
CA THR A 87 5.42 2.99 -18.98
C THR A 87 6.39 2.74 -20.15
N ARG A 88 5.86 2.44 -21.35
CA ARG A 88 6.69 2.33 -22.56
C ARG A 88 7.41 3.63 -22.91
N ALA A 89 6.89 4.77 -22.47
CA ALA A 89 7.48 6.09 -22.67
C ALA A 89 8.50 6.47 -21.58
N GLY A 90 8.77 5.58 -20.63
CA GLY A 90 9.72 5.83 -19.53
C GLY A 90 9.11 6.49 -18.29
N VAL A 91 7.84 6.91 -18.32
CA VAL A 91 7.20 7.54 -17.16
C VAL A 91 7.05 6.55 -16.00
N GLU A 92 7.59 6.90 -14.84
CA GLU A 92 7.62 6.07 -13.64
C GLU A 92 6.29 6.06 -12.88
N PHE A 93 5.95 4.89 -12.33
CA PHE A 93 4.79 4.69 -11.46
C PHE A 93 5.06 3.52 -10.50
N ALA A 94 4.36 3.48 -9.36
CA ALA A 94 4.43 2.35 -8.44
C ALA A 94 3.35 1.33 -8.81
N ASP A 95 3.63 0.03 -8.65
CA ASP A 95 2.59 -1.00 -8.71
C ASP A 95 2.69 -1.90 -7.48
N LEU A 96 1.52 -2.33 -7.01
CA LEU A 96 1.43 -3.14 -5.80
C LEU A 96 1.85 -4.57 -6.11
N TYR A 97 2.71 -5.13 -5.29
CA TYR A 97 3.02 -6.56 -5.30
C TYR A 97 2.98 -7.12 -3.88
N PHE A 98 3.12 -8.43 -3.79
CA PHE A 98 2.88 -9.17 -2.56
C PHE A 98 4.01 -10.15 -2.27
N GLY A 99 4.41 -10.20 -1.00
CA GLY A 99 5.39 -11.13 -0.45
C GLY A 99 4.94 -11.71 0.89
N LEU A 100 5.39 -12.92 1.16
CA LEU A 100 5.12 -13.68 2.38
C LEU A 100 6.39 -13.86 3.19
N LEU A 101 6.31 -13.74 4.51
CA LEU A 101 7.47 -13.82 5.39
C LEU A 101 7.23 -14.78 6.55
N SER A 102 8.29 -15.48 6.94
CA SER A 102 8.25 -16.46 8.03
C SER A 102 8.36 -15.83 9.42
N HIS A 103 8.56 -14.52 9.49
CA HIS A 103 8.76 -13.78 10.75
C HIS A 103 7.96 -12.48 10.75
N TYR A 104 7.59 -12.03 11.94
CA TYR A 104 6.99 -10.71 12.18
C TYR A 104 7.52 -10.17 13.50
N GLU A 105 8.17 -9.01 13.47
CA GLU A 105 8.70 -8.34 14.66
C GLU A 105 8.05 -6.96 14.81
N PRO A 106 6.93 -6.84 15.57
CA PRO A 106 6.20 -5.57 15.70
C PRO A 106 6.98 -4.49 16.46
N ALA A 107 7.98 -4.89 17.25
CA ALA A 107 8.84 -3.98 18.01
C ALA A 107 9.95 -3.34 17.15
N ASP A 108 10.28 -3.92 16.00
CA ASP A 108 11.27 -3.39 15.08
C ASP A 108 10.66 -2.25 14.25
N LYS A 109 11.02 -1.02 14.64
CA LYS A 109 10.57 0.21 14.00
C LYS A 109 11.06 0.34 12.56
N ALA A 110 12.26 -0.13 12.26
CA ALA A 110 12.87 -0.03 10.95
C ALA A 110 12.42 -1.14 9.98
N CYS A 111 11.70 -2.16 10.49
CA CYS A 111 11.27 -3.33 9.74
C CYS A 111 12.42 -4.06 9.03
N GLU A 112 13.62 -4.08 9.63
CA GLU A 112 14.79 -4.79 9.11
C GLU A 112 14.53 -6.30 8.97
N TRP A 113 13.61 -6.84 9.79
CA TRP A 113 13.17 -8.23 9.70
C TRP A 113 12.60 -8.62 8.33
N LEU A 114 12.10 -7.66 7.53
CA LEU A 114 11.62 -7.93 6.15
C LEU A 114 12.71 -8.52 5.26
N TRP A 115 13.96 -8.12 5.47
CA TRP A 115 15.09 -8.43 4.58
C TRP A 115 15.99 -9.54 5.10
N ARG A 116 15.84 -9.94 6.37
CA ARG A 116 16.72 -10.91 7.04
C ARG A 116 16.12 -12.32 7.14
N ASN A 117 14.82 -12.44 6.93
CA ASN A 117 14.09 -13.69 7.15
C ASN A 117 13.72 -14.39 5.84
N PRO A 118 13.46 -15.70 5.89
CA PRO A 118 12.86 -16.41 4.76
C PRO A 118 11.63 -15.67 4.24
N SER A 119 11.67 -15.39 2.94
CA SER A 119 10.62 -14.71 2.22
C SER A 119 10.24 -15.52 0.99
N HIS A 120 8.97 -15.40 0.59
CA HIS A 120 8.43 -16.00 -0.60
C HIS A 120 7.67 -14.93 -1.37
N TYR A 121 8.19 -14.58 -2.54
CA TYR A 121 7.57 -13.62 -3.45
C TYR A 121 7.03 -14.38 -4.66
N PRO A 122 5.72 -14.63 -4.73
CA PRO A 122 5.15 -15.35 -5.85
C PRO A 122 5.46 -14.69 -7.19
N ASP A 123 5.90 -15.48 -8.17
CA ASP A 123 6.20 -14.98 -9.52
C ASP A 123 5.01 -14.24 -10.12
N LYS A 124 5.27 -13.08 -10.77
CA LYS A 124 4.23 -12.28 -11.43
C LYS A 124 3.06 -11.93 -10.49
N ALA A 125 3.36 -11.60 -9.24
CA ALA A 125 2.39 -11.15 -8.25
C ALA A 125 2.31 -9.62 -8.14
N TYR A 126 2.41 -8.93 -9.27
CA TYR A 126 1.99 -7.54 -9.34
C TYR A 126 0.48 -7.47 -9.55
N LEU A 127 -0.15 -6.44 -9.00
CA LEU A 127 -1.57 -6.15 -9.16
C LEU A 127 -1.88 -5.77 -10.62
N GLY A 128 -0.98 -5.01 -11.26
CA GLY A 128 -1.24 -4.43 -12.58
C GLY A 128 -2.25 -3.29 -12.46
N SER A 129 -2.13 -2.48 -11.42
CA SER A 129 -3.09 -1.43 -11.08
C SER A 129 -3.14 -0.36 -12.18
N ALA A 130 -4.32 -0.15 -12.75
CA ALA A 130 -4.57 0.95 -13.68
C ALA A 130 -4.61 2.28 -12.94
N THR A 131 -5.11 2.28 -11.69
CA THR A 131 -5.23 3.49 -10.87
C THR A 131 -3.86 4.00 -10.43
N LEU A 132 -2.98 3.14 -9.90
CA LEU A 132 -1.61 3.52 -9.55
C LEU A 132 -0.80 3.96 -10.77
N LYS A 133 -0.99 3.28 -11.90
CA LYS A 133 -0.34 3.70 -13.17
C LYS A 133 -0.80 5.08 -13.61
N ALA A 134 -2.11 5.35 -13.59
CA ALA A 134 -2.66 6.66 -13.96
C ALA A 134 -2.14 7.76 -13.03
N ALA A 135 -2.12 7.50 -11.72
CA ALA A 135 -1.57 8.44 -10.74
C ALA A 135 -0.08 8.72 -10.97
N GLY A 136 0.72 7.69 -11.25
CA GLY A 136 2.14 7.88 -11.59
C GLY A 136 2.33 8.76 -12.82
N VAL A 137 1.54 8.55 -13.88
CA VAL A 137 1.56 9.43 -15.06
C VAL A 137 1.18 10.87 -14.71
N ILE A 138 0.10 11.09 -13.96
CA ILE A 138 -0.34 12.44 -13.54
C ILE A 138 0.74 13.17 -12.71
N CYS A 139 1.51 12.43 -11.91
CA CYS A 139 2.57 12.99 -11.09
C CYS A 139 3.87 13.25 -11.87
N ASN A 140 4.23 12.34 -12.78
CA ASN A 140 5.59 12.21 -13.31
C ASN A 140 5.70 12.42 -14.84
N GLU A 141 4.62 12.71 -15.56
CA GLU A 141 4.67 12.92 -17.03
C GLU A 141 5.52 14.14 -17.41
N ASP A 142 5.51 15.20 -16.60
CA ASP A 142 6.42 16.34 -16.72
C ASP A 142 7.44 16.30 -15.57
N GLU A 143 8.69 15.96 -15.89
CA GLU A 143 9.77 15.88 -14.90
C GLU A 143 10.15 17.23 -14.28
N VAL A 144 9.80 18.35 -14.93
CA VAL A 144 10.20 19.70 -14.50
C VAL A 144 9.08 20.37 -13.71
N THR A 145 7.84 20.25 -14.18
CA THR A 145 6.69 20.95 -13.59
C THR A 145 5.68 20.02 -12.94
N GLY A 146 5.85 18.71 -13.08
CA GLY A 146 4.97 17.72 -12.49
C GLY A 146 4.98 17.76 -10.96
N LEU A 147 3.91 17.20 -10.39
CA LEU A 147 3.78 17.09 -8.93
C LEU A 147 4.89 16.20 -8.32
N GLY A 148 5.43 15.27 -9.11
CA GLY A 148 6.59 14.46 -8.77
C GLY A 148 6.41 13.58 -7.54
N THR A 149 7.51 13.36 -6.80
CA THR A 149 7.58 12.53 -5.60
C THR A 149 6.49 12.84 -4.56
N PRO A 150 6.19 14.11 -4.21
CA PRO A 150 5.08 14.44 -3.31
C PRO A 150 3.75 13.77 -3.67
N GLY A 151 3.32 13.89 -4.92
CA GLY A 151 2.07 13.31 -5.40
C GLY A 151 2.15 11.79 -5.48
N HIS A 152 3.28 11.29 -5.96
CA HIS A 152 3.53 9.86 -6.11
C HIS A 152 3.43 9.13 -4.76
N VAL A 153 4.16 9.60 -3.74
CA VAL A 153 4.17 9.01 -2.40
C VAL A 153 2.79 9.13 -1.75
N VAL A 154 2.20 10.34 -1.75
CA VAL A 154 0.90 10.56 -1.11
C VAL A 154 -0.17 9.69 -1.74
N PHE A 155 -0.26 9.64 -3.07
CA PHE A 155 -1.28 8.85 -3.74
C PHE A 155 -1.04 7.35 -3.58
N ALA A 156 0.14 6.85 -3.96
CA ALA A 156 0.39 5.41 -4.04
C ALA A 156 0.29 4.75 -2.66
N LEU A 157 0.90 5.37 -1.64
CA LEU A 157 0.88 4.82 -0.28
C LEU A 157 -0.51 4.89 0.33
N SER A 158 -1.24 5.99 0.15
CA SER A 158 -2.63 6.11 0.60
C SER A 158 -3.53 5.07 -0.04
N PHE A 159 -3.46 4.96 -1.36
CA PHE A 159 -4.30 4.08 -2.13
C PHE A 159 -4.05 2.61 -1.77
N ALA A 160 -2.79 2.16 -1.79
CA ALA A 160 -2.46 0.79 -1.43
C ALA A 160 -2.90 0.45 0.00
N THR A 161 -2.59 1.33 0.95
CA THR A 161 -2.93 1.14 2.36
C THR A 161 -4.44 1.01 2.59
N LEU A 162 -5.25 1.92 2.04
CA LEU A 162 -6.69 1.91 2.18
C LEU A 162 -7.34 0.73 1.44
N LEU A 163 -6.82 0.42 0.25
CA LEU A 163 -7.26 -0.71 -0.56
C LEU A 163 -7.05 -2.04 0.19
N LEU A 164 -5.88 -2.22 0.81
CA LEU A 164 -5.56 -3.39 1.62
C LEU A 164 -6.45 -3.48 2.85
N ARG A 165 -6.61 -2.37 3.58
CA ARG A 165 -7.51 -2.30 4.74
C ARG A 165 -8.93 -2.75 4.39
N ALA A 166 -9.45 -2.35 3.23
CA ALA A 166 -10.79 -2.70 2.79
C ALA A 166 -10.93 -4.17 2.33
N SER A 167 -9.82 -4.83 1.97
CA SER A 167 -9.85 -6.12 1.27
C SER A 167 -9.31 -7.31 2.07
N LEU A 168 -8.61 -7.05 3.18
CA LEU A 168 -8.06 -8.09 4.04
C LEU A 168 -9.12 -8.55 5.06
N ASP A 169 -9.59 -9.78 4.88
CA ASP A 169 -10.58 -10.42 5.75
C ASP A 169 -10.13 -11.80 6.23
N GLY A 170 -10.93 -12.42 7.10
CA GLY A 170 -10.64 -13.74 7.66
C GLY A 170 -10.48 -14.86 6.61
N SER A 171 -11.03 -14.71 5.41
CA SER A 171 -10.85 -15.71 4.34
C SER A 171 -9.42 -15.70 3.79
N ILE A 172 -8.77 -14.53 3.75
CA ILE A 172 -7.36 -14.42 3.40
C ILE A 172 -6.49 -15.08 4.48
N HIS A 173 -6.81 -14.87 5.76
CA HIS A 173 -6.12 -15.54 6.88
C HIS A 173 -6.19 -17.07 6.77
N GLN A 174 -7.40 -17.59 6.52
CA GLN A 174 -7.61 -19.02 6.31
C GLN A 174 -6.84 -19.56 5.10
N LEU A 175 -6.78 -18.81 4.00
CA LEU A 175 -6.07 -19.21 2.80
C LEU A 175 -4.55 -19.28 2.99
N LEU A 176 -4.00 -18.48 3.91
CA LEU A 176 -2.59 -18.56 4.31
C LEU A 176 -2.29 -19.81 5.14
N GLY A 177 -3.31 -20.49 5.68
CA GLY A 177 -3.14 -21.59 6.63
C GLY A 177 -2.51 -21.14 7.94
N ALA A 178 -2.65 -19.86 8.28
CA ALA A 178 -2.07 -19.29 9.49
C ALA A 178 -2.88 -19.70 10.72
N VAL A 179 -2.18 -19.99 11.83
CA VAL A 179 -2.80 -20.29 13.13
C VAL A 179 -2.76 -19.06 14.04
N GLU A 180 -1.72 -18.25 13.89
CA GLU A 180 -1.51 -17.00 14.63
C GLU A 180 -1.91 -15.79 13.76
N PRO A 181 -2.06 -14.60 14.37
CA PRO A 181 -2.17 -13.36 13.61
C PRO A 181 -0.98 -13.15 12.67
N VAL A 182 -1.25 -12.59 11.49
CA VAL A 182 -0.26 -12.33 10.46
C VAL A 182 -0.04 -10.84 10.35
N GLY A 183 1.18 -10.36 10.62
CA GLY A 183 1.52 -8.95 10.48
C GLY A 183 1.38 -8.46 9.04
N VAL A 184 0.94 -7.22 8.85
CA VAL A 184 0.75 -6.62 7.53
C VAL A 184 1.57 -5.34 7.43
N VAL A 185 2.46 -5.30 6.45
CA VAL A 185 3.30 -4.14 6.13
C VAL A 185 3.07 -3.72 4.69
N VAL A 186 3.06 -2.41 4.42
CA VAL A 186 3.01 -1.83 3.08
C VAL A 186 4.08 -0.75 2.95
N GLY A 187 4.65 -0.56 1.78
CA GLY A 187 5.57 0.56 1.54
C GLY A 187 6.38 0.38 0.27
N PHE A 188 7.30 1.30 0.02
CA PHE A 188 8.23 1.20 -1.11
C PHE A 188 9.45 0.36 -0.72
N ASP A 189 10.07 -0.27 -1.71
CA ASP A 189 11.30 -1.04 -1.47
C ASP A 189 12.47 -0.14 -1.07
N SER A 190 12.40 1.13 -1.44
CA SER A 190 13.33 2.19 -1.06
C SER A 190 13.05 2.81 0.31
N GLY A 191 11.89 2.54 0.95
CA GLY A 191 11.53 3.10 2.24
C GLY A 191 10.02 3.29 2.48
N ASP A 192 9.69 4.16 3.44
CA ASP A 192 8.30 4.51 3.78
C ASP A 192 7.41 3.31 4.11
N LEU A 193 7.98 2.39 4.89
CA LEU A 193 7.32 1.18 5.36
C LEU A 193 6.33 1.53 6.49
N LEU A 194 5.09 1.07 6.32
CA LEU A 194 4.00 1.24 7.27
C LEU A 194 3.51 -0.12 7.76
N ARG A 195 3.63 -0.37 9.07
CA ARG A 195 2.96 -1.47 9.77
C ARG A 195 1.48 -1.15 9.90
N LEU A 196 0.68 -1.68 8.99
CA LEU A 196 -0.75 -1.41 8.96
C LEU A 196 -1.49 -2.04 10.13
N GLY A 197 -1.08 -3.24 10.54
CA GLY A 197 -1.76 -4.00 11.58
C GLY A 197 -1.53 -5.49 11.44
N GLU A 198 -2.47 -6.26 11.96
CA GLU A 198 -2.45 -7.72 11.92
C GLU A 198 -3.72 -8.25 11.26
N LEU A 199 -3.56 -9.33 10.50
CA LEU A 199 -4.65 -10.09 9.92
C LEU A 199 -4.95 -11.29 10.82
N HIS A 200 -6.18 -11.34 11.33
CA HIS A 200 -6.71 -12.41 12.18
C HIS A 200 -7.73 -13.25 11.42
N SER A 201 -8.18 -14.34 12.04
CA SER A 201 -9.20 -15.23 11.48
C SER A 201 -10.58 -14.57 11.34
N ASP A 202 -10.85 -13.49 12.08
CA ASP A 202 -12.06 -12.67 12.01
C ASP A 202 -11.91 -11.41 11.16
N GLY A 203 -10.69 -11.09 10.70
CA GLY A 203 -10.42 -9.99 9.78
C GLY A 203 -9.18 -9.17 10.15
N PHE A 204 -9.01 -8.07 9.44
CA PHE A 204 -7.88 -7.17 9.64
C PHE A 204 -8.10 -6.21 10.83
N GLN A 205 -7.09 -6.10 11.69
CA GLN A 205 -7.05 -5.22 12.85
C GLN A 205 -5.91 -4.19 12.69
N PRO A 206 -6.23 -2.90 12.54
CA PRO A 206 -5.21 -1.87 12.32
C PRO A 206 -4.36 -1.61 13.56
N THR A 207 -3.08 -1.26 13.37
CA THR A 207 -2.14 -0.92 14.44
C THR A 207 -2.66 0.26 15.29
N VAL A 208 -2.61 0.09 16.62
CA VAL A 208 -2.83 1.17 17.57
C VAL A 208 -1.52 1.97 17.73
N GLY A 209 -1.52 3.25 17.36
CA GLY A 209 -0.36 4.13 17.48
C GLY A 209 0.27 4.53 16.14
N ALA A 210 1.60 4.70 16.11
CA ALA A 210 2.34 5.05 14.90
C ALA A 210 2.51 3.81 14.00
N MET A 211 2.29 3.99 12.70
CA MET A 211 2.49 2.92 11.71
C MET A 211 3.95 2.82 11.23
N THR A 212 4.78 3.82 11.55
CA THR A 212 6.22 3.89 11.33
C THR A 212 6.98 3.48 12.58
#